data_AF-A0AAD7E3X2-F1
#
_entry.id   AF-A0AAD7E3X2-F1
#
_cell.length_a   1.000
_cell.length_b   1.000
_cell.length_c   1.000
_cell.angle_alpha   90.00
_cell.angle_beta   90.00
_cell.angle_gamma   90.00
#
_symmetry.space_group_name_H-M   'P 1'
#
loop_
_entity.id
_entity.type
_entity.pdbx_description
1 polymer ?
#
loop_
_entity_poly.entity_id
_entity_poly.type
_entity_poly.pdbx_seq_one_letter_code
_entity_poly.pdbx_strand_id
1 'polypeptide(L)'
;MASALRWPSHALRQLKLVIPGGAITYYLDTIQLLTAAAADSHTWARTAALASLALGGLTVALFVYILLIPWIHGVAPDYRSWRASGVLASVIPMLTFSIVTGWLGMTLTLGQWTSLGYFWAVIATSAIYALTFGLLGLVPAPRIRGQRQD
;
A
#
# COMPACT_ATOMS: atom_id res chain seq x y z
N MET A 1 -15.53 8.46 32.09
CA MET A 1 -14.24 7.97 31.54
C MET A 1 -14.47 6.55 31.04
N ALA A 2 -13.83 6.16 29.92
CA ALA A 2 -14.00 4.93 29.14
C ALA A 2 -15.10 4.96 28.05
N SER A 3 -14.85 5.67 26.96
CA SER A 3 -15.46 5.36 25.66
C SER A 3 -14.89 4.04 25.17
N ALA A 4 -15.68 2.97 25.28
CA ALA A 4 -15.33 1.62 24.86
C ALA A 4 -14.78 1.58 23.43
N LEU A 5 -13.59 0.99 23.29
CA LEU A 5 -12.93 0.60 22.05
C LEU A 5 -13.89 -0.27 21.20
N ARG A 6 -14.67 0.33 20.31
CA ARG A 6 -15.37 -0.40 19.24
C ARG A 6 -14.38 -0.70 18.11
N TRP A 7 -13.41 -1.57 18.40
CA TRP A 7 -12.41 -2.06 17.44
C TRP A 7 -12.50 -3.58 17.07
N PRO A 8 -13.64 -4.30 17.04
CA PRO A 8 -13.52 -5.77 16.95
C PRO A 8 -13.51 -6.32 15.52
N SER A 9 -14.25 -5.78 14.55
CA SER A 9 -14.46 -6.51 13.28
C SER A 9 -13.49 -6.13 12.16
N HIS A 10 -13.31 -4.84 11.90
CA HIS A 10 -12.55 -4.36 10.74
C HIS A 10 -11.05 -4.48 10.95
N ALA A 11 -10.54 -4.14 12.13
CA ALA A 11 -9.13 -4.27 12.45
C ALA A 11 -8.67 -5.73 12.53
N LEU A 12 -9.48 -6.63 13.11
CA LEU A 12 -9.18 -8.07 13.08
C LEU A 12 -9.14 -8.63 11.65
N ARG A 13 -9.96 -8.11 10.74
CA ARG A 13 -9.89 -8.49 9.31
C ARG A 13 -8.62 -8.00 8.64
N GLN A 14 -8.18 -6.78 8.93
CA GLN A 14 -6.92 -6.24 8.40
C GLN A 14 -5.69 -6.93 8.98
N LEU A 15 -5.77 -7.35 10.25
CA LEU A 15 -4.71 -8.08 10.91
C LEU A 15 -4.43 -9.45 10.25
N LYS A 16 -5.46 -10.07 9.63
CA LYS A 16 -5.30 -11.27 8.81
C LYS A 16 -4.44 -11.06 7.57
N LEU A 17 -4.24 -9.83 7.12
CA LEU A 17 -3.32 -9.50 6.03
C LEU A 17 -1.95 -9.09 6.56
N VAL A 18 -1.92 -8.30 7.64
CA VAL A 18 -0.69 -7.81 8.27
C VAL A 18 0.18 -8.95 8.78
N ILE A 19 -0.38 -9.91 9.50
CA ILE A 19 0.39 -11.01 10.10
C ILE A 19 1.08 -11.88 9.05
N PRO A 20 0.38 -12.49 8.07
CA PRO A 20 1.05 -13.31 7.07
C PRO A 20 1.92 -12.48 6.14
N GLY A 21 1.51 -11.26 5.78
CA GLY A 21 2.33 -10.36 4.97
C GLY A 21 3.66 -10.04 5.66
N GLY A 22 3.63 -9.70 6.95
CA GLY A 22 4.82 -9.46 7.77
C GLY A 22 5.67 -10.70 7.96
N ALA A 23 5.05 -11.86 8.25
CA ALA A 23 5.77 -13.12 8.44
C ALA A 23 6.51 -13.55 7.18
N ILE A 24 5.87 -13.49 6.01
CA ILE A 24 6.50 -13.86 4.73
C ILE A 24 7.58 -12.85 4.35
N THR A 25 7.32 -11.55 4.54
CA THR A 25 8.31 -10.49 4.28
C THR A 25 9.56 -10.65 5.12
N TYR A 26 9.40 -11.03 6.40
CA TYR A 26 10.51 -11.32 7.29
C TYR A 26 11.23 -12.62 6.90
N TYR A 27 10.47 -13.69 6.63
CA TYR A 27 11.03 -15.00 6.28
C TYR A 27 11.85 -14.99 4.98
N LEU A 28 11.40 -14.23 3.97
CA LEU A 28 12.09 -14.10 2.68
C LEU A 28 13.15 -12.98 2.68
N ASP A 29 13.37 -12.34 3.83
CA ASP A 29 14.34 -11.25 3.99
C ASP A 29 14.17 -10.11 2.97
N THR A 30 12.91 -9.85 2.58
CA THR A 30 12.60 -9.04 1.40
C THR A 30 13.13 -7.61 1.52
N ILE A 31 13.11 -7.04 2.74
CA ILE A 31 13.59 -5.69 3.01
C ILE A 31 15.11 -5.61 2.86
N GLN A 32 15.84 -6.60 3.34
CA GLN A 32 17.30 -6.63 3.20
C GLN A 32 17.70 -6.82 1.73
N LEU A 33 17.03 -7.72 1.01
CA LEU A 33 17.28 -7.93 -0.42
C LEU A 33 16.98 -6.67 -1.25
N LEU A 34 15.88 -5.97 -0.94
CA LEU A 34 15.51 -4.73 -1.63
C LEU A 34 16.46 -3.57 -1.33
N THR A 35 16.90 -3.44 -0.07
CA THR A 35 17.87 -2.41 0.33
C THR A 35 19.25 -2.68 -0.24
N ALA A 36 19.67 -3.96 -0.31
CA ALA A 36 20.88 -4.36 -1.01
C ALA A 36 20.81 -4.03 -2.51
N ALA A 37 19.70 -4.34 -3.18
CA ALA A 37 19.50 -3.98 -4.59
C ALA A 37 19.51 -2.45 -4.83
N ALA A 38 18.97 -1.67 -3.89
CA ALA A 38 19.01 -0.21 -3.95
C ALA A 38 20.41 0.39 -3.67
N ALA A 39 21.25 -0.32 -2.93
CA ALA A 39 22.63 0.05 -2.63
C ALA A 39 23.65 -0.49 -3.65
N ASP A 40 23.21 -1.34 -4.59
CA ASP A 40 24.08 -1.98 -5.56
C ASP A 40 24.78 -0.96 -6.48
N SER A 41 26.03 -1.28 -6.85
CA SER A 41 26.83 -0.52 -7.81
C SER A 41 26.29 -0.64 -9.26
N HIS A 42 25.53 -1.69 -9.57
CA HIS A 42 24.84 -1.86 -10.85
C HIS A 42 23.70 -0.85 -10.99
N THR A 43 23.86 0.06 -11.95
CA THR A 43 22.92 1.16 -12.22
C THR A 43 21.49 0.68 -12.44
N TRP A 44 21.28 -0.45 -13.13
CA TRP A 44 19.95 -0.97 -13.43
C TRP A 44 19.24 -1.57 -12.22
N ALA A 45 19.95 -2.34 -11.38
CA ALA A 45 19.42 -2.92 -10.15
C ALA A 45 18.98 -1.79 -9.20
N ARG A 46 19.87 -0.82 -8.98
CA ARG A 46 19.61 0.35 -8.14
C ARG A 46 18.46 1.19 -8.67
N THR A 47 18.42 1.48 -9.97
CA THR A 47 17.34 2.29 -10.56
C THR A 47 15.99 1.57 -10.44
N ALA A 48 15.93 0.26 -10.72
CA ALA A 48 14.71 -0.53 -10.60
C ALA A 48 14.23 -0.62 -9.14
N ALA A 49 15.15 -0.83 -8.20
CA ALA A 49 14.85 -0.86 -6.76
C ALA A 49 14.32 0.50 -6.28
N LEU A 50 14.99 1.60 -6.63
CA LEU A 50 14.56 2.94 -6.24
C LEU A 50 13.24 3.34 -6.91
N ALA A 51 13.04 3.01 -8.19
CA ALA A 51 11.80 3.28 -8.90
C ALA A 51 10.62 2.50 -8.30
N SER A 52 10.80 1.22 -7.97
CA SER A 52 9.76 0.41 -7.33
C SER A 52 9.45 0.88 -5.91
N LEU A 53 10.46 1.28 -5.13
CA LEU A 53 10.28 1.93 -3.83
C LEU A 53 9.52 3.26 -3.95
N ALA A 54 9.87 4.09 -4.95
CA ALA A 54 9.19 5.35 -5.19
C ALA A 54 7.70 5.14 -5.58
N LEU A 55 7.41 4.14 -6.41
CA LEU A 55 6.04 3.77 -6.79
C LEU A 55 5.24 3.19 -5.60
N GLY A 56 5.88 2.40 -4.74
CA GLY A 56 5.31 1.93 -3.49
C GLY A 56 5.01 3.09 -2.53
N GLY A 57 5.94 4.03 -2.38
CA GLY A 57 5.75 5.25 -1.61
C GLY A 57 4.63 6.13 -2.15
N LEU A 58 4.56 6.29 -3.48
CA LEU A 58 3.46 7.00 -4.16
C LEU A 58 2.12 6.32 -3.90
N THR A 59 2.07 4.98 -3.95
CA THR A 59 0.87 4.20 -3.62
C THR A 59 0.38 4.53 -2.21
N VAL A 60 1.27 4.49 -1.23
CA VAL A 60 0.98 4.82 0.17
C VAL A 60 0.49 6.26 0.29
N ALA A 61 1.18 7.21 -0.34
CA ALA A 61 0.81 8.63 -0.31
C ALA A 61 -0.58 8.89 -0.92
N LEU A 62 -0.89 8.28 -2.07
CA LEU A 62 -2.20 8.40 -2.72
C LEU A 62 -3.31 7.75 -1.89
N PHE A 63 -3.03 6.61 -1.25
CA PHE A 63 -4.00 5.95 -0.37
C PHE A 63 -4.31 6.82 0.86
N VAL A 64 -3.28 7.36 1.51
CA VAL A 64 -3.43 8.30 2.62
C VAL A 64 -4.16 9.55 2.17
N TYR A 65 -3.85 10.09 0.99
CA TYR A 65 -4.56 11.23 0.42
C TYR A 65 -6.06 10.94 0.30
N ILE A 66 -6.46 9.79 -0.25
CA ILE A 66 -7.88 9.38 -0.33
C ILE A 66 -8.53 9.34 1.06
N LEU A 67 -7.84 8.80 2.06
CA LEU A 67 -8.35 8.75 3.45
C LEU A 67 -8.54 10.15 4.04
N LEU A 68 -7.72 11.12 3.64
CA LEU A 68 -7.76 12.50 4.13
C LEU A 68 -8.69 13.43 3.33
N ILE A 69 -9.23 12.99 2.19
CA ILE A 69 -10.20 13.79 1.39
C ILE A 69 -11.33 14.37 2.25
N PRO A 70 -12.01 13.62 3.14
CA PRO A 70 -13.07 14.17 3.99
C PRO A 70 -12.63 15.34 4.86
N TRP A 71 -11.37 15.35 5.31
CA TRP A 71 -10.80 16.43 6.12
C TRP A 71 -10.35 17.63 5.28
N ILE A 72 -9.76 17.38 4.11
CA ILE A 72 -9.24 18.44 3.23
C ILE A 72 -10.38 19.19 2.55
N HIS A 73 -11.39 18.46 2.05
CA HIS A 73 -12.47 19.04 1.26
C HIS A 73 -13.78 19.23 2.03
N GLY A 74 -13.89 18.69 3.26
CA GLY A 74 -15.08 18.82 4.10
C GLY A 74 -16.34 18.09 3.58
N VAL A 75 -16.21 17.34 2.48
CA VAL A 75 -17.30 16.61 1.81
C VAL A 75 -16.95 15.12 1.76
N ALA A 76 -17.95 14.26 1.95
CA ALA A 76 -17.75 12.82 1.85
C ALA A 76 -17.43 12.45 0.38
N PRO A 77 -16.34 11.71 0.12
CA PRO A 77 -16.02 11.26 -1.23
C PRO A 77 -17.11 10.31 -1.76
N ASP A 78 -17.66 10.62 -2.94
CA ASP A 78 -18.55 9.71 -3.65
C ASP A 78 -17.74 8.69 -4.45
N TYR A 79 -17.47 7.55 -3.82
CA TYR A 79 -16.78 6.44 -4.46
C TYR A 79 -17.61 5.72 -5.53
N ARG A 80 -18.95 5.88 -5.57
CA ARG A 80 -19.79 5.24 -6.59
C ARG A 80 -19.68 5.97 -7.92
N SER A 81 -19.68 7.30 -7.87
CA SER A 81 -19.55 8.15 -9.07
C SER A 81 -18.15 8.75 -9.22
N TRP A 82 -17.10 8.04 -8.78
CA TRP A 82 -15.73 8.56 -8.71
C TRP A 82 -15.21 9.15 -10.03
N ARG A 83 -15.65 8.63 -11.19
CA ARG A 83 -15.30 9.13 -12.53
C ARG A 83 -15.86 10.51 -12.83
N ALA A 84 -16.99 10.87 -12.21
CA ALA A 84 -17.61 12.19 -12.35
C ALA A 84 -16.99 13.22 -11.37
N SER A 85 -16.33 12.74 -10.31
CA SER A 85 -15.63 13.63 -9.38
C SER A 85 -14.26 14.02 -9.93
N GLY A 86 -13.93 15.31 -9.95
CA GLY A 86 -12.65 15.78 -10.49
C GLY A 86 -11.43 15.16 -9.80
N VAL A 87 -11.44 15.07 -8.47
CA VAL A 87 -10.30 14.56 -7.69
C VAL A 87 -10.18 13.03 -7.80
N LEU A 88 -11.24 12.24 -7.54
CA LEU A 88 -11.10 10.78 -7.55
C LEU A 88 -10.91 10.24 -8.98
N ALA A 89 -11.42 10.93 -10.00
CA ALA A 89 -11.22 10.54 -11.40
C ALA A 89 -9.74 10.51 -11.80
N SER A 90 -8.90 11.35 -11.20
CA SER A 90 -7.45 11.33 -11.43
C SER A 90 -6.72 10.43 -10.44
N VAL A 91 -7.10 10.48 -9.16
CA VAL A 91 -6.37 9.80 -8.09
C VAL A 91 -6.52 8.28 -8.16
N ILE A 92 -7.72 7.75 -8.43
CA ILE A 92 -7.94 6.29 -8.47
C ILE A 92 -7.15 5.61 -9.61
N PRO A 93 -7.16 6.13 -10.85
CA PRO A 93 -6.32 5.57 -11.92
C PRO A 93 -4.83 5.70 -11.62
N MET A 94 -4.38 6.82 -11.07
CA MET A 94 -2.98 7.02 -10.70
C MET A 94 -2.55 6.04 -9.61
N LEU A 95 -3.40 5.81 -8.60
CA LEU A 95 -3.20 4.81 -7.57
C LEU A 95 -3.09 3.42 -8.20
N THR A 96 -4.04 3.05 -9.07
CA THR A 96 -4.04 1.75 -9.75
C THR A 96 -2.76 1.54 -10.57
N PHE A 97 -2.36 2.55 -11.34
CA PHE A 97 -1.13 2.52 -12.12
C PHE A 97 0.10 2.35 -11.22
N SER A 98 0.19 3.11 -10.12
CA SER A 98 1.30 3.01 -9.17
C SER A 98 1.39 1.65 -8.47
N ILE A 99 0.24 1.03 -8.16
CA ILE A 99 0.19 -0.30 -7.56
C ILE A 99 0.74 -1.34 -8.53
N VAL A 100 0.22 -1.36 -9.76
CA VAL A 100 0.59 -2.36 -10.76
C VAL A 100 2.06 -2.20 -11.16
N THR A 101 2.48 -0.98 -11.49
CA THR A 101 3.87 -0.72 -11.91
C THR A 101 4.86 -0.91 -10.76
N GLY A 102 4.52 -0.50 -9.54
CA GLY A 102 5.36 -0.72 -8.37
C GLY A 102 5.53 -2.20 -8.04
N TRP A 103 4.44 -2.98 -8.10
CA TRP A 103 4.47 -4.42 -7.86
C TRP A 103 5.28 -5.16 -8.92
N LEU A 104 5.08 -4.83 -10.20
CA LEU A 104 5.87 -5.40 -11.29
C LEU A 104 7.34 -5.02 -11.15
N GLY A 105 7.64 -3.75 -10.89
CA GLY A 105 9.00 -3.26 -10.71
C GLY A 105 9.72 -3.94 -9.54
N MET A 106 9.05 -4.12 -8.41
CA MET A 106 9.63 -4.80 -7.24
C MET A 106 9.82 -6.30 -7.50
N THR A 107 8.86 -6.96 -8.16
CA THR A 107 8.99 -8.38 -8.53
C THR A 107 10.16 -8.60 -9.49
N LEU A 108 10.33 -7.73 -10.48
CA LEU A 108 11.47 -7.76 -11.39
C LEU A 108 12.78 -7.48 -10.64
N THR A 109 12.78 -6.49 -9.75
CA THR A 109 13.94 -6.12 -8.93
C THR A 109 14.45 -7.33 -8.13
N LEU A 110 13.56 -7.94 -7.37
CA LEU A 110 13.87 -9.09 -6.53
C LEU A 110 14.17 -10.35 -7.37
N GLY A 111 13.44 -10.58 -8.46
CA GLY A 111 13.59 -11.78 -9.28
C GLY A 111 14.88 -11.82 -10.09
N GLN A 112 15.31 -10.67 -10.63
CA GLN A 112 16.42 -10.57 -11.57
C GLN A 112 17.77 -10.27 -10.90
N TRP A 113 17.78 -9.43 -9.85
CA TRP A 113 19.03 -8.92 -9.25
C TRP A 113 19.27 -9.44 -7.84
N THR A 114 18.47 -10.39 -7.35
CA THR A 114 18.71 -11.06 -6.06
C THR A 114 18.67 -12.57 -6.22
N SER A 115 19.15 -13.28 -5.20
CA SER A 115 19.16 -14.76 -5.17
C SER A 115 17.77 -15.38 -5.01
N LEU A 116 16.72 -14.57 -4.84
CA LEU A 116 15.36 -15.02 -4.54
C LEU A 116 14.71 -15.75 -5.74
N GLY A 117 14.99 -15.28 -6.95
CA GLY A 117 14.36 -15.77 -8.19
C GLY A 117 12.89 -15.35 -8.33
N TYR A 118 12.34 -15.47 -9.54
CA TYR A 118 11.04 -14.89 -9.90
C TYR A 118 9.85 -15.42 -9.10
N PHE A 119 9.78 -16.73 -8.84
CA PHE A 119 8.66 -17.32 -8.10
C PHE A 119 8.56 -16.76 -6.68
N TRP A 120 9.68 -16.76 -5.96
CA TRP A 120 9.72 -16.20 -4.60
C TRP A 120 9.64 -14.68 -4.60
N ALA A 121 10.11 -13.99 -5.64
CA ALA A 121 9.95 -12.54 -5.80
C ALA A 121 8.47 -12.13 -5.91
N VAL A 122 7.64 -12.89 -6.63
CA VAL A 122 6.19 -12.68 -6.71
C VAL A 122 5.55 -12.80 -5.31
N ILE A 123 5.92 -13.84 -4.56
CA ILE A 123 5.43 -14.07 -3.20
C ILE A 123 5.87 -12.94 -2.26
N ALA A 124 7.16 -12.60 -2.27
CA ALA A 124 7.76 -11.57 -1.44
C ALA A 124 7.15 -10.18 -1.69
N THR A 125 6.99 -9.81 -2.96
CA THR A 125 6.37 -8.53 -3.33
C THR A 125 4.91 -8.49 -2.90
N SER A 126 4.17 -9.58 -3.13
CA SER A 126 2.76 -9.67 -2.72
C SER A 126 2.61 -9.60 -1.20
N ALA A 127 3.53 -10.19 -0.45
CA ALA A 127 3.56 -10.12 1.01
C ALA A 127 3.82 -8.69 1.52
N ILE A 128 4.76 -7.95 0.91
CA ILE A 128 5.00 -6.53 1.23
C ILE A 128 3.76 -5.69 0.94
N TYR A 129 3.09 -5.89 -0.20
CA TYR A 129 1.88 -5.14 -0.54
C TYR A 129 0.72 -5.50 0.39
N ALA A 130 0.55 -6.78 0.75
CA ALA A 130 -0.45 -7.22 1.72
C ALA A 130 -0.20 -6.62 3.11
N LEU A 131 1.06 -6.60 3.56
CA LEU A 131 1.47 -5.94 4.80
C LEU A 131 1.13 -4.45 4.75
N THR A 132 1.54 -3.77 3.68
CA THR A 132 1.35 -2.32 3.50
C THR A 132 -0.13 -1.95 3.51
N PHE A 133 -0.96 -2.62 2.71
CA PHE A 133 -2.41 -2.37 2.68
C PHE A 133 -3.09 -2.77 3.97
N GLY A 134 -2.66 -3.85 4.62
CA GLY A 134 -3.15 -4.25 5.93
C GLY A 134 -2.90 -3.15 6.97
N LEU A 135 -1.69 -2.59 7.01
CA LEU A 135 -1.33 -1.48 7.90
C LEU A 135 -2.14 -0.21 7.58
N LEU A 136 -2.28 0.13 6.30
CA LEU A 136 -3.12 1.26 5.87
C LEU A 136 -4.59 1.06 6.24
N GLY A 137 -5.09 -0.16 6.16
CA GLY A 137 -6.46 -0.51 6.55
C GLY A 137 -6.72 -0.42 8.06
N LEU A 138 -5.67 -0.38 8.89
CA LEU A 138 -5.80 -0.10 10.32
C LEU A 138 -6.00 1.39 10.60
N VAL A 139 -5.69 2.28 9.65
CA VAL A 139 -5.90 3.71 9.80
C VAL A 139 -7.41 3.99 9.83
N PRO A 140 -7.95 4.59 10.90
CA PRO A 140 -9.38 4.84 11.02
C PRO A 140 -9.82 5.89 10.00
N ALA A 141 -10.88 5.59 9.25
CA ALA A 141 -11.46 6.53 8.31
C ALA A 141 -12.06 7.74 9.07
N PRO A 142 -11.75 8.98 8.64
CA PRO A 142 -12.36 10.17 9.20
C PRO A 142 -13.88 10.18 9.07
N ARG A 143 -14.58 10.45 10.18
CA ARG A 143 -16.04 10.64 10.16
C ARG A 143 -16.37 12.12 10.06
N ILE A 144 -17.14 12.51 9.06
CA ILE A 144 -17.70 13.87 8.99
C ILE A 144 -18.83 13.97 10.03
N ARG A 145 -18.75 14.96 10.92
CA ARG A 145 -19.82 15.29 11.88
C ARG A 145 -21.05 15.74 11.10
N GLY A 146 -22.04 14.88 10.92
CA GLY A 146 -23.28 15.22 10.22
C GLY A 146 -24.08 14.05 9.65
N GLN A 147 -23.50 12.85 9.50
CA GLN A 147 -24.28 11.67 9.14
C GLN A 147 -25.04 11.13 10.36
N ARG A 148 -26.23 11.70 10.57
CA ARG A 148 -27.30 11.11 11.37
C ARG A 148 -27.62 9.76 10.72
N GLN A 149 -27.49 8.70 11.48
CA GLN A 149 -27.98 7.38 11.10
C GLN A 149 -29.49 7.43 11.27
N ASP A 150 -30.19 7.56 10.15
CA ASP A 150 -31.58 7.17 10.05
C ASP A 150 -31.63 5.66 9.71
#